data_AF-A0A229GBR8-F1
#
_entry.id   AF-A0A229GBR8-F1
#
_cell.length_a   1.000
_cell.length_b   1.000
_cell.length_c   1.000
_cell.angle_alpha   90.00
_cell.angle_beta   90.00
_cell.angle_gamma   90.00
#
_symmetry.space_group_name_H-M   'P 1'
#
loop_
_entity.id
_entity.type
_entity.pdbx_description
1 polymer ?
#
loop_
_entity_poly.entity_id
_entity_poly.type
_entity_poly.pdbx_seq_one_letter_code
_entity_poly.pdbx_strand_id
1 'polypeptide(L)'
;MTSASYKAARVRPYSLTGGRTRSGHVLLVETFVATLETPDGAVEPALSGPASRMVPEIRAIIDLCRRMRSVAEVSALLKIPLGVVRVLLSDLADQGKIRVYGTGRGPGQPDRALLERVLSGLRRL
;
A
#
# COMPACT_ATOMS: atom_id res chain seq x y z
N MET A 1 18.33 12.02 -3.51
CA MET A 1 17.33 11.06 -2.99
C MET A 1 17.29 11.21 -1.48
N THR A 2 16.49 12.16 -0.97
CA THR A 2 16.37 12.45 0.46
C THR A 2 15.30 11.55 1.07
N SER A 3 15.71 10.53 1.84
CA SER A 3 14.82 9.76 2.69
C SER A 3 14.38 10.64 3.86
N ALA A 4 13.16 11.16 3.82
CA ALA A 4 12.56 11.85 4.95
C ALA A 4 12.23 10.82 6.03
N SER A 5 12.90 10.88 7.19
CA SER A 5 12.62 10.00 8.32
C SER A 5 11.22 10.27 8.86
N TYR A 6 10.27 9.36 8.61
CA TYR A 6 8.94 9.42 9.20
C TYR A 6 9.04 9.24 10.73
N LYS A 7 8.44 10.17 11.48
CA LYS A 7 8.33 10.11 12.95
C LYS A 7 6.90 9.73 13.31
N ALA A 8 6.69 8.47 13.67
CA ALA A 8 5.39 7.99 14.11
C ALA A 8 4.88 8.80 15.30
N ALA A 9 3.58 9.14 15.30
CA ALA A 9 2.97 9.84 16.43
C ALA A 9 3.08 8.98 17.70
N ARG A 10 3.14 9.62 18.88
CA ARG A 10 3.15 8.94 20.21
C ARG A 10 1.79 8.30 20.56
N VAL A 11 1.08 7.77 19.58
CA VAL A 11 -0.20 7.09 19.77
C VAL A 11 0.06 5.60 19.90
N ARG A 12 -0.68 4.89 20.76
CA ARG A 12 -0.55 3.43 20.84
C ARG A 12 -0.91 2.82 19.48
N PRO A 13 -0.14 1.85 18.95
CA PRO A 13 -0.30 1.37 17.57
C PRO A 13 -1.73 0.94 17.19
N TYR A 14 -2.49 0.35 18.12
CA TYR A 14 -3.85 -0.15 17.88
C TYR A 14 -4.96 0.90 18.06
N SER A 15 -4.63 2.06 18.61
CA SER A 15 -5.59 3.17 18.67
C SER A 15 -5.86 3.75 17.29
N LEU A 16 -4.90 3.62 16.35
CA LEU A 16 -5.05 4.03 14.96
C LEU A 16 -6.09 3.19 14.20
N THR A 17 -6.28 1.93 14.59
CA THR A 17 -7.23 1.02 13.95
C THR A 17 -8.59 0.98 14.66
N GLY A 18 -8.76 1.74 15.75
CA GLY A 18 -9.95 1.67 16.61
C GLY A 18 -10.12 0.30 17.28
N GLY A 19 -9.03 -0.43 17.53
CA GLY A 19 -9.05 -1.78 18.11
C GLY A 19 -9.22 -2.92 17.10
N ARG A 20 -9.39 -2.62 15.80
CA ARG A 20 -9.42 -3.64 14.75
C ARG A 20 -8.04 -4.28 14.58
N THR A 21 -8.01 -5.61 14.51
CA THR A 21 -6.79 -6.42 14.35
C THR A 21 -6.78 -7.23 13.05
N ARG A 22 -7.85 -7.16 12.26
CA ARG A 22 -7.99 -7.86 10.97
C ARG A 22 -8.27 -6.87 9.84
N SER A 23 -7.64 -7.15 8.70
CA SER A 23 -7.85 -6.47 7.42
C SER A 23 -9.00 -7.16 6.67
N GLY A 24 -9.81 -6.39 5.93
CA GLY A 24 -10.83 -6.93 5.03
C GLY A 24 -10.23 -7.57 3.77
N HIS A 25 -9.04 -7.10 3.36
CA HIS A 25 -8.27 -7.67 2.26
C HIS A 25 -7.20 -8.67 2.75
N VAL A 26 -6.90 -9.69 1.95
CA VAL A 26 -5.76 -10.60 2.18
C VAL A 26 -4.47 -9.90 1.70
N LEU A 27 -3.81 -9.22 2.63
CA LEU A 27 -2.57 -8.47 2.37
C LEU A 27 -1.36 -9.25 2.91
N LEU A 28 -0.74 -10.04 2.03
CA LEU A 28 0.53 -10.71 2.33
C LEU A 28 1.66 -9.67 2.44
N VAL A 29 2.79 -10.07 3.01
CA VAL A 29 3.89 -9.11 3.27
C VAL A 29 4.50 -8.62 1.96
N GLU A 30 4.51 -9.48 0.94
CA GLU A 30 4.96 -9.25 -0.42
C GLU A 30 3.89 -8.63 -1.33
N THR A 31 2.65 -8.44 -0.86
CA THR A 31 1.59 -7.82 -1.65
C THR A 31 1.99 -6.40 -2.02
N PHE A 32 1.93 -6.06 -3.31
CA PHE A 32 2.21 -4.72 -3.78
C PHE A 32 0.97 -3.83 -3.70
N VAL A 33 1.19 -2.58 -3.33
CA VAL A 33 0.18 -1.52 -3.26
C VAL A 33 0.70 -0.25 -3.92
N ALA A 34 -0.20 0.52 -4.53
CA ALA A 34 0.09 1.86 -5.03
C ALA A 34 -1.09 2.79 -4.84
N THR A 35 -0.82 4.06 -4.59
CA THR A 35 -1.83 5.12 -4.54
C THR A 35 -2.47 5.28 -5.92
N LEU A 36 -3.80 5.40 -5.95
CA LEU A 36 -4.53 5.75 -7.16
C LEU A 36 -4.50 7.27 -7.32
N GLU A 37 -3.96 7.75 -8.43
CA GLU A 37 -4.02 9.17 -8.79
C GLU A 37 -5.40 9.47 -9.37
N THR A 38 -6.09 10.46 -8.83
CA THR A 38 -7.30 11.04 -9.43
C THR A 38 -6.89 11.85 -10.67
N PRO A 39 -7.72 11.90 -11.73
CA PRO A 39 -7.37 12.51 -13.03
C PRO A 39 -6.98 14.00 -12.97
N ASP A 40 -7.33 14.72 -11.91
CA ASP A 40 -6.89 16.11 -11.69
C ASP A 40 -5.50 16.24 -11.02
N GLY A 41 -4.73 15.15 -10.89
CA GLY A 41 -3.35 15.15 -10.38
C GLY A 41 -3.21 15.46 -8.88
N ALA A 42 -4.25 15.98 -8.25
CA ALA A 42 -4.41 15.97 -6.82
C ALA A 42 -4.98 14.61 -6.42
N VAL A 43 -4.27 13.87 -5.57
CA VAL A 43 -4.95 13.01 -4.58
C VAL A 43 -5.70 13.98 -3.69
N GLU A 44 -6.83 14.50 -4.17
CA GLU A 44 -7.75 15.26 -3.35
C GLU A 44 -8.08 14.31 -2.21
N PRO A 45 -7.70 14.63 -0.96
CA PRO A 45 -8.30 13.95 0.14
C PRO A 45 -9.75 14.39 0.08
N ALA A 46 -10.61 13.63 -0.61
CA ALA A 46 -12.05 13.76 -0.49
C ALA A 46 -12.29 13.88 1.02
N LEU A 47 -12.66 15.09 1.47
CA LEU A 47 -12.92 15.56 2.84
C LEU A 47 -12.57 17.06 2.97
N SER A 48 -13.25 17.94 2.22
CA SER A 48 -13.34 19.36 2.56
C SER A 48 -14.38 19.53 3.68
N GLY A 49 -13.97 19.41 4.94
CA GLY A 49 -14.83 19.62 6.09
C GLY A 49 -14.05 19.74 7.40
N PRO A 50 -14.60 20.38 8.45
CA PRO A 50 -13.90 20.65 9.72
C PRO A 50 -13.55 19.38 10.55
N ALA A 51 -14.01 18.19 10.12
CA ALA A 51 -13.55 16.88 10.63
C ALA A 51 -12.28 16.35 9.93
N SER A 52 -11.74 17.09 8.96
CA SER A 52 -10.66 16.69 8.05
C SER A 52 -9.26 16.97 8.61
N ARG A 53 -8.92 16.32 9.71
CA ARG A 53 -7.51 16.07 10.03
C ARG A 53 -7.20 14.63 9.68
N MET A 54 -6.83 14.39 8.42
CA MET A 54 -6.23 13.12 8.04
C MET A 54 -5.07 12.83 8.98
N VAL A 55 -5.17 11.70 9.68
CA VAL A 55 -4.18 11.24 10.65
C VAL A 55 -2.82 11.15 9.94
N PRO A 56 -1.72 11.68 10.51
CA PRO A 56 -0.44 11.82 9.80
C PRO A 56 0.08 10.49 9.23
N GLU A 57 -0.22 9.38 9.90
CA GLU A 57 0.06 8.01 9.43
C GLU A 57 -0.59 7.70 8.09
N ILE A 58 -1.87 8.07 7.90
CA ILE A 58 -2.60 7.80 6.66
C ILE A 58 -1.99 8.62 5.51
N ARG A 59 -1.64 9.88 5.78
CA ARG A 59 -0.96 10.73 4.78
C ARG A 59 0.38 10.15 4.37
N ALA A 60 1.17 9.70 5.34
CA ALA A 60 2.47 9.11 5.07
C ALA A 60 2.39 7.82 4.26
N ILE A 61 1.37 6.98 4.50
CA ILE A 61 1.11 5.79 3.68
C ILE A 61 0.80 6.20 2.23
N ILE A 62 -0.11 7.15 2.01
CA ILE A 62 -0.49 7.62 0.67
C ILE A 62 0.72 8.18 -0.09
N ASP A 63 1.51 9.04 0.57
CA ASP A 63 2.70 9.63 -0.05
C ASP A 63 3.78 8.58 -0.36
N LEU A 64 3.97 7.61 0.54
CA LEU A 64 4.92 6.53 0.35
C LEU A 64 4.50 5.59 -0.80
N CYS A 65 3.20 5.33 -0.93
CA CYS A 65 2.62 4.47 -1.96
C CYS A 65 2.40 5.17 -3.32
N ARG A 66 2.78 6.45 -3.49
CA ARG A 66 2.84 7.08 -4.83
C ARG A 66 3.76 6.31 -5.78
N ARG A 67 4.76 5.62 -5.23
CA ARG A 67 5.49 4.56 -5.92
C ARG A 67 4.98 3.23 -5.41
N MET A 68 4.87 2.24 -6.30
CA MET A 68 4.46 0.90 -5.90
C MET A 68 5.41 0.33 -4.85
N ARG A 69 4.86 -0.17 -3.74
CA ARG A 69 5.61 -0.73 -2.60
C ARG A 69 4.93 -1.97 -2.07
N SER A 70 5.72 -2.89 -1.52
CA SER A 70 5.19 -4.01 -0.77
C SER A 70 4.67 -3.58 0.61
N VAL A 71 3.72 -4.34 1.17
CA VAL A 71 3.22 -4.12 2.55
C VAL A 71 4.37 -4.14 3.57
N ALA A 72 5.36 -5.02 3.36
CA ALA A 72 6.58 -5.10 4.18
C ALA A 72 7.35 -3.77 4.19
N GLU A 73 7.61 -3.21 3.00
CA GLU A 73 8.34 -1.95 2.86
C GLU A 73 7.59 -0.80 3.54
N VAL A 74 6.27 -0.72 3.37
CA VAL A 74 5.45 0.32 4.01
C VAL A 74 5.59 0.27 5.54
N SER A 75 5.48 -0.92 6.13
CA SER A 75 5.65 -1.13 7.57
C SER A 75 7.05 -0.77 8.06
N ALA A 76 8.08 -1.21 7.33
CA ALA A 76 9.47 -0.96 7.70
C ALA A 76 9.84 0.53 7.62
N LEU A 77 9.46 1.20 6.54
CA LEU A 77 9.82 2.61 6.30
C LEU A 77 9.08 3.57 7.23
N LEU A 78 7.80 3.29 7.52
CA LEU A 78 7.02 4.11 8.45
C LEU A 78 7.22 3.70 9.92
N LYS A 79 7.91 2.59 10.18
CA LYS A 79 8.09 2.02 11.54
C LYS A 79 6.76 1.81 12.27
N ILE A 80 5.73 1.41 11.53
CA ILE A 80 4.39 1.09 12.03
C ILE A 80 4.24 -0.44 12.05
N PRO A 81 3.68 -1.05 13.10
CA PRO A 81 3.50 -2.50 13.14
C PRO A 81 2.70 -3.05 11.95
N LEU A 82 3.13 -4.19 11.42
CA LEU A 82 2.58 -4.80 10.21
C LEU A 82 1.05 -4.95 10.24
N GLY A 83 0.49 -5.38 11.38
CA GLY A 83 -0.96 -5.54 11.53
C GLY A 83 -1.72 -4.22 11.38
N VAL A 84 -1.16 -3.13 11.91
CA VAL A 84 -1.74 -1.78 11.79
C VAL A 84 -1.69 -1.32 10.33
N VAL A 85 -0.55 -1.50 9.67
CA VAL A 85 -0.41 -1.15 8.24
C VAL A 85 -1.40 -1.90 7.37
N ARG A 86 -1.60 -3.20 7.60
CA ARG A 86 -2.59 -4.00 6.85
C ARG A 86 -4.01 -3.45 7.01
N VAL A 87 -4.40 -3.09 8.23
CA VAL A 87 -5.72 -2.51 8.49
C VAL A 87 -5.87 -1.17 7.77
N LEU A 88 -4.88 -0.28 7.89
CA LEU A 88 -4.94 1.03 7.23
C LEU A 88 -4.93 0.92 5.70
N LEU A 89 -4.15 0.00 5.12
CA LEU A 89 -4.14 -0.26 3.69
C LEU A 89 -5.46 -0.86 3.20
N SER A 90 -6.09 -1.74 3.99
CA SER A 90 -7.44 -2.24 3.72
C SER A 90 -8.45 -1.11 3.64
N ASP A 91 -8.45 -0.21 4.63
CA ASP A 91 -9.38 0.91 4.67
C ASP A 91 -9.16 1.86 3.48
N LEU A 92 -7.91 2.09 3.09
CA LEU A 92 -7.57 2.90 1.92
C LEU A 92 -7.96 2.25 0.60
N ALA A 93 -7.88 0.92 0.52
CA ALA A 93 -8.35 0.15 -0.64
C ALA A 93 -9.88 0.21 -0.75
N ASP A 94 -10.59 0.07 0.38
CA ASP A 94 -12.06 0.18 0.44
C ASP A 94 -12.54 1.59 0.07
N GLN A 95 -11.75 2.62 0.39
CA GLN A 95 -11.98 4.02 -0.01
C GLN A 95 -11.59 4.32 -1.47
N GLY A 96 -11.04 3.35 -2.21
CA GLY A 96 -10.55 3.56 -3.58
C GLY A 96 -9.33 4.48 -3.68
N LYS A 97 -8.58 4.69 -2.60
CA LYS A 97 -7.38 5.54 -2.57
C LYS A 97 -6.11 4.77 -2.89
N ILE A 98 -6.11 3.46 -2.66
CA ILE A 98 -4.99 2.57 -2.97
C ILE A 98 -5.48 1.40 -3.81
N ARG A 99 -4.68 1.04 -4.81
CA ARG A 99 -4.82 -0.20 -5.56
C ARG A 99 -3.97 -1.29 -4.91
N VAL A 100 -4.57 -2.45 -4.70
CA VAL A 100 -3.88 -3.67 -4.27
C VAL A 100 -3.61 -4.52 -5.51
N TYR A 101 -2.35 -4.90 -5.70
CA TYR A 101 -1.94 -5.79 -6.77
C TYR A 101 -1.88 -7.23 -6.23
N GLY A 102 -2.55 -8.15 -6.93
CA GLY A 102 -2.56 -9.56 -6.55
C GLY A 102 -1.16 -10.16 -6.51
N THR A 103 -0.94 -11.20 -5.70
CA THR A 103 0.37 -11.83 -5.46
C THR A 103 0.82 -12.76 -6.59
N GLY A 104 0.41 -12.50 -7.83
CA GLY A 104 0.70 -13.37 -8.99
C GLY A 104 0.01 -14.74 -8.96
N ARG A 105 -0.69 -15.10 -7.87
CA ARG A 105 -1.52 -16.32 -7.73
C ARG A 105 -2.99 -16.05 -8.02
N GLY A 106 -3.27 -15.34 -9.11
CA GLY A 106 -4.62 -15.14 -9.63
C GLY A 106 -4.83 -15.91 -10.94
N PRO A 107 -6.06 -15.95 -11.49
CA PRO A 107 -6.41 -16.67 -12.73
C PRO A 107 -5.80 -16.09 -14.02
N GLY A 108 -4.60 -15.49 -13.94
CA GLY A 108 -3.81 -14.95 -15.05
C GLY A 108 -2.31 -15.18 -14.85
N GLN A 109 -1.93 -16.20 -14.07
CA GLN A 109 -0.53 -16.58 -13.94
C GLN A 109 -0.02 -17.01 -15.32
N PRO A 110 1.05 -16.39 -15.86
CA PRO A 110 1.59 -16.79 -17.15
C PRO A 110 2.00 -18.25 -17.09
N ASP A 111 1.52 -19.04 -18.04
CA ASP A 111 1.88 -20.45 -18.13
C ASP A 111 3.40 -20.60 -18.28
N ARG A 112 3.95 -21.68 -17.72
CA ARG A 112 5.37 -21.98 -17.74
C ARG A 112 5.94 -21.95 -19.16
N ALA A 113 5.18 -22.39 -20.16
CA ALA A 113 5.57 -22.32 -21.55
C ALA A 113 5.84 -20.87 -22.04
N LEU A 114 5.04 -19.90 -21.59
CA LEU A 114 5.28 -18.48 -21.89
C LEU A 114 6.55 -17.98 -21.21
N LEU A 115 6.75 -18.33 -19.93
CA LEU A 115 7.94 -17.93 -19.17
C LEU A 115 9.23 -18.50 -19.77
N GLU A 116 9.21 -19.77 -20.21
CA GLU A 116 10.35 -20.41 -20.88
C GLU A 116 10.64 -19.78 -22.24
N ARG A 117 9.62 -19.39 -23.00
CA ARG A 117 9.78 -18.64 -24.26
C ARG A 117 10.45 -17.28 -24.02
N VAL A 118 9.99 -16.53 -23.03
CA VAL A 118 10.59 -15.23 -22.67
C VAL A 118 12.04 -15.40 -22.23
N LEU A 119 12.33 -16.39 -21.37
CA LEU A 119 13.69 -16.68 -20.91
C LEU A 119 14.63 -17.05 -22.06
N SER A 120 14.17 -17.89 -22.99
CA SER A 120 14.92 -18.26 -24.20
C SER A 120 15.21 -17.04 -25.08
N GLY A 121 14.23 -16.14 -25.23
CA GLY A 121 14.41 -14.88 -25.96
C GLY A 121 15.43 -13.95 -25.32
N LEU A 122 15.38 -13.77 -23.99
CA LEU A 122 16.33 -12.91 -23.25
C LEU A 122 17.77 -13.45 -23.26
N ARG A 123 17.96 -14.77 -23.36
CA ARG A 123 19.30 -15.40 -23.43
C ARG A 123 19.98 -15.32 -24.80
N ARG A 124 19.26 -14.89 -25.84
CA ARG A 124 19.76 -14.76 -27.22
C ARG A 124 20.13 -13.32 -27.59
N LEU A 125 20.08 -12.41 -26.61
CA LEU A 125 20.54 -11.03 -26.67
C LEU A 125 21.88 -10.92 -25.94
#